data_AF-M4SI34-F1
#
_entry.id   AF-M4SI34-F1
#
_cell.length_a   1.000
_cell.length_b   1.000
_cell.length_c   1.000
_cell.angle_alpha   90.00
_cell.angle_beta   90.00
_cell.angle_gamma   90.00
#
_symmetry.space_group_name_H-M   'P 1'
#
loop_
_entity.id
_entity.type
_entity.pdbx_description
1 polymer ?
#
loop_
_entity_poly.entity_id
_entity_poly.type
_entity_poly.pdbx_seq_one_letter_code
_entity_poly.pdbx_strand_id
1 'polypeptide(L)'
;SQASIRNALGDIGNRIRLGLPQANKELAKPTELRQETVSNNSCIMLEEEEDNEVEEIELDEESMHENIIDIDECDAENSQLVADYVKDIYKYLNEMEKKFRIRPNFLEAKIVTAKMRSVLVDWLIQVHLKFHLLQETLYLCVQIIDAYLQVSPGHDVPKMQLQLVGVTALFLASKYEEMYVPAIEDFVYMTDNTYTKSEIRQMEISILKSMDFMFGKPLPLHFLRRFSKAGQA
;
A
#
# COMPACT_ATOMS: atom_id res chain seq x y z
N SER A 1 -16.30 27.97 11.24
CA SER A 1 -16.85 26.61 11.15
C SER A 1 -15.74 25.65 11.55
N GLN A 2 -15.77 25.12 12.77
CA GLN A 2 -14.73 24.20 13.25
C GLN A 2 -15.03 22.80 12.70
N ALA A 3 -14.27 22.38 11.69
CA ALA A 3 -14.24 20.98 11.30
C ALA A 3 -13.55 20.19 12.43
N SER A 4 -14.29 19.29 13.07
CA SER A 4 -13.76 18.36 14.08
C SER A 4 -12.73 17.47 13.39
N ILE A 5 -11.45 17.80 13.57
CA ILE A 5 -10.33 16.91 13.26
C ILE A 5 -10.50 15.73 14.23
N ARG A 6 -10.61 14.51 13.70
CA ARG A 6 -10.78 13.28 14.47
C ARG A 6 -9.57 12.41 14.19
N ASN A 7 -9.10 11.69 15.22
CA ASN A 7 -8.07 10.66 15.06
C ASN A 7 -8.47 9.65 13.98
N ALA A 8 -7.52 9.35 13.09
CA ALA A 8 -7.75 8.54 11.89
C ALA A 8 -8.51 7.23 12.19
N LEU A 9 -8.24 6.60 13.34
CA LEU A 9 -8.74 5.26 13.64
C LEU A 9 -9.98 5.18 14.55
N GLY A 10 -10.47 6.28 15.10
CA GLY A 10 -11.68 6.34 15.94
C GLY A 10 -11.94 5.13 16.87
N ASP A 11 -13.22 4.81 17.08
CA ASP A 11 -13.73 3.78 18.01
C ASP A 11 -13.76 2.36 17.35
N ILE A 12 -12.77 1.98 16.53
CA ILE A 12 -12.70 0.64 15.89
C ILE A 12 -12.23 -0.44 16.90
N GLY A 13 -12.79 -0.42 18.11
CA GLY A 13 -12.63 -1.48 19.12
C GLY A 13 -13.96 -2.19 19.29
N ASN A 14 -14.00 -3.51 19.07
CA ASN A 14 -15.16 -4.33 19.41
C ASN A 14 -15.56 -4.07 20.87
N ARG A 15 -16.71 -3.42 21.10
CA ARG A 15 -17.33 -3.40 22.43
C ARG A 15 -17.87 -4.79 22.72
N ILE A 16 -17.13 -5.58 23.48
CA ILE A 16 -17.71 -6.68 24.24
C ILE A 16 -18.61 -6.03 25.30
N ARG A 17 -19.93 -6.04 25.07
CA ARG A 17 -20.90 -5.69 26.11
C ARG A 17 -20.95 -6.83 27.13
N LEU A 18 -20.33 -6.62 28.29
CA LEU A 18 -20.57 -7.42 29.49
C LEU A 18 -21.92 -7.02 30.10
N GLY A 19 -22.85 -7.98 30.16
CA GLY A 19 -24.13 -7.87 30.86
C GLY A 19 -24.91 -9.18 30.80
N LEU A 20 -24.90 -9.94 31.91
CA LEU A 20 -25.74 -11.12 32.23
C LEU A 20 -27.00 -10.67 33.01
N PRO A 21 -27.99 -11.53 33.35
CA PRO A 21 -28.59 -12.70 32.67
C PRO A 21 -30.15 -12.75 32.76
N GLN A 22 -30.81 -13.68 32.03
CA GLN A 22 -32.08 -14.43 32.33
C GLN A 22 -32.68 -14.98 31.01
N ALA A 23 -33.36 -16.11 30.86
CA ALA A 23 -33.50 -17.40 31.55
C ALA A 23 -34.16 -18.40 30.57
N ASN A 24 -33.74 -19.67 30.63
CA ASN A 24 -34.36 -20.96 30.25
C ASN A 24 -35.32 -21.12 29.05
N LYS A 25 -34.94 -22.07 28.17
CA LYS A 25 -35.75 -23.26 27.82
C LYS A 25 -34.84 -24.42 27.38
N GLU A 26 -34.82 -25.50 28.16
CA GLU A 26 -34.36 -26.87 27.80
C GLU A 26 -35.32 -27.47 26.72
N LEU A 27 -35.05 -28.50 25.92
CA LEU A 27 -34.45 -29.85 26.03
C LEU A 27 -34.01 -30.27 24.58
N ALA A 28 -33.16 -31.25 24.24
CA ALA A 28 -32.83 -32.57 24.79
C ALA A 28 -31.47 -33.11 24.26
N LYS A 29 -30.93 -34.13 24.94
CA LYS A 29 -29.90 -35.11 24.52
C LYS A 29 -30.37 -36.51 25.02
N PRO A 30 -29.70 -37.65 24.78
CA PRO A 30 -28.81 -38.10 23.68
C PRO A 30 -29.20 -39.49 23.12
N THR A 31 -28.64 -39.93 21.99
CA THR A 31 -28.51 -41.37 21.72
C THR A 31 -27.20 -41.68 20.98
N GLU A 32 -26.32 -42.43 21.65
CA GLU A 32 -25.17 -43.12 21.06
C GLU A 32 -25.57 -44.53 20.59
N LEU A 33 -24.93 -45.01 19.52
CA LEU A 33 -24.67 -46.42 19.09
C LEU A 33 -24.26 -46.31 17.59
N ARG A 34 -23.20 -46.90 17.04
CA ARG A 34 -22.42 -48.11 17.35
C ARG A 34 -21.17 -48.09 16.45
N GLN A 35 -20.02 -48.53 16.98
CA GLN A 35 -18.81 -48.80 16.21
C GLN A 35 -18.98 -50.07 15.37
N GLU A 36 -18.66 -50.03 14.06
CA GLU A 36 -18.16 -51.19 13.33
C GLU A 36 -16.99 -50.79 12.43
N THR A 37 -15.90 -51.51 12.63
CA THR A 37 -14.64 -51.49 11.90
C THR A 37 -14.77 -52.20 10.56
N VAL A 38 -14.32 -51.59 9.46
CA VAL A 38 -13.85 -52.32 8.29
C VAL A 38 -12.58 -51.63 7.76
N SER A 39 -11.47 -52.33 7.94
CA SER A 39 -10.19 -52.07 7.28
C SER A 39 -10.36 -52.21 5.77
N ASN A 40 -9.95 -51.20 5.00
CA ASN A 40 -9.29 -51.41 3.71
C ASN A 40 -8.59 -50.14 3.22
N ASN A 41 -7.27 -50.24 3.16
CA ASN A 41 -6.27 -49.49 2.40
C ASN A 41 -6.80 -48.43 1.42
N SER A 42 -6.44 -47.17 1.65
CA SER A 42 -5.63 -46.40 0.69
C SER A 42 -5.16 -45.10 1.34
N CYS A 43 -3.86 -44.86 1.15
CA CYS A 43 -3.13 -43.66 1.53
C CYS A 43 -3.64 -42.50 0.65
N ILE A 44 -4.18 -41.44 1.25
CA ILE A 44 -4.43 -40.20 0.50
C ILE A 44 -3.10 -39.47 0.44
N MET A 45 -2.52 -39.52 -0.75
CA MET A 45 -1.30 -38.82 -1.15
C MET A 45 -1.52 -37.31 -1.07
N LEU A 46 -0.48 -36.62 -0.62
CA LEU A 46 -0.33 -35.17 -0.71
C LEU A 46 -0.38 -34.78 -2.19
N GLU A 47 -1.33 -33.93 -2.58
CA GLU A 47 -1.30 -33.29 -3.90
C GLU A 47 -0.29 -32.14 -3.81
N GLU A 48 0.81 -32.33 -4.53
CA GLU A 48 1.81 -31.31 -4.86
C GLU A 48 1.13 -30.25 -5.74
N GLU A 49 1.28 -28.96 -5.38
CA GLU A 49 0.86 -27.87 -6.26
C GLU A 49 1.76 -27.91 -7.50
N GLU A 50 1.19 -28.23 -8.66
CA GLU A 50 1.86 -28.18 -9.96
C GLU A 50 2.34 -26.75 -10.24
N ASP A 51 3.66 -26.61 -10.39
CA ASP A 51 4.31 -25.46 -10.99
C ASP A 51 3.73 -25.26 -12.40
N ASN A 52 2.83 -24.28 -12.55
CA ASN A 52 2.45 -23.79 -13.88
C ASN A 52 3.69 -23.15 -14.51
N GLU A 53 4.32 -23.86 -15.44
CA GLU A 53 5.25 -23.28 -16.41
C GLU A 53 4.57 -22.09 -17.07
N VAL A 54 5.09 -20.90 -16.78
CA VAL A 54 4.72 -19.70 -17.52
C VAL A 54 5.37 -19.86 -18.89
N GLU A 55 4.59 -20.19 -19.92
CA GLU A 55 5.05 -20.11 -21.31
C GLU A 55 5.57 -18.68 -21.52
N GLU A 56 6.88 -18.56 -21.67
CA GLU A 56 7.53 -17.34 -22.13
C GLU A 56 7.07 -17.16 -23.58
N ILE A 57 6.05 -16.32 -23.79
CA ILE A 57 5.69 -15.87 -25.13
C ILE A 57 6.89 -15.03 -25.60
N GLU A 58 7.78 -15.64 -26.38
CA GLU A 58 8.73 -14.93 -27.23
C GLU A 58 7.91 -14.07 -28.19
N LEU A 59 7.69 -12.82 -27.80
CA LEU A 59 7.16 -11.80 -28.68
C LEU A 59 8.24 -11.54 -29.72
N ASP A 60 8.06 -12.09 -30.91
CA ASP A 60 8.83 -11.76 -32.11
C ASP A 60 8.85 -10.23 -32.29
N GLU A 61 9.91 -9.56 -31.84
CA GLU A 61 10.05 -8.10 -31.91
C GLU A 61 9.99 -7.62 -33.37
N GLU A 62 10.44 -8.43 -34.33
CA GLU A 62 10.59 -8.02 -35.74
C GLU A 62 9.27 -7.86 -36.51
N SER A 63 8.14 -8.41 -36.04
CA SER A 63 6.89 -8.50 -36.82
C SER A 63 5.88 -7.35 -36.56
N MET A 64 6.09 -6.52 -35.52
CA MET A 64 5.11 -5.45 -35.16
C MET A 64 5.46 -4.03 -35.67
N HIS A 65 6.55 -3.86 -36.44
CA HIS A 65 7.18 -2.55 -36.59
C HIS A 65 6.64 -1.61 -37.67
N GLU A 66 5.79 -2.04 -38.61
CA GLU A 66 5.44 -1.16 -39.74
C GLU A 66 4.34 -0.13 -39.47
N ASN A 67 3.58 -0.23 -38.36
CA ASN A 67 2.46 0.67 -38.08
C ASN A 67 2.46 1.28 -36.66
N ILE A 68 3.58 1.24 -35.93
CA ILE A 68 3.65 1.88 -34.60
C ILE A 68 3.83 3.40 -34.80
N ILE A 69 2.78 4.15 -34.52
CA ILE A 69 2.80 5.61 -34.52
C ILE A 69 3.80 6.08 -33.44
N ASP A 70 4.76 6.92 -33.83
CA ASP A 70 5.64 7.57 -32.86
C ASP A 70 4.87 8.69 -32.13
N ILE A 71 4.34 8.34 -30.97
CA ILE A 71 3.56 9.27 -30.14
C ILE A 71 4.41 10.41 -29.56
N ASP A 72 5.73 10.39 -29.74
CA ASP A 72 6.66 11.41 -29.25
C ASP A 72 7.25 12.31 -30.34
N GLU A 73 6.90 12.09 -31.62
CA GLU A 73 7.43 12.87 -32.75
C GLU A 73 7.21 14.38 -32.58
N CYS A 74 6.03 14.78 -32.08
CA CYS A 74 5.67 16.18 -31.85
C CYS A 74 6.47 16.87 -30.72
N ASP A 75 7.20 16.11 -29.90
CA ASP A 75 7.94 16.62 -28.75
C ASP A 75 9.43 16.86 -29.06
N ALA A 76 9.90 16.46 -30.25
CA ALA A 76 11.32 16.48 -30.62
C ALA A 76 11.99 17.87 -30.52
N GLU A 77 11.24 18.94 -30.75
CA GLU A 77 11.76 20.32 -30.67
C GLU A 77 11.84 20.87 -29.24
N ASN A 78 11.22 20.20 -28.26
CA ASN A 78 11.23 20.65 -26.88
C ASN A 78 12.18 19.80 -26.02
N SER A 79 13.37 20.33 -25.79
CA SER A 79 14.38 19.69 -24.94
C SER A 79 13.90 19.39 -23.51
N GLN A 80 12.86 20.06 -23.00
CA GLN A 80 12.29 19.76 -21.67
C GLN A 80 11.40 18.51 -21.66
N LEU A 81 10.91 18.06 -22.82
CA LEU A 81 10.10 16.85 -22.96
C LEU A 81 10.97 15.60 -23.15
N VAL A 82 12.25 15.80 -23.48
CA VAL A 82 13.28 14.76 -23.44
C VAL A 82 12.90 13.55 -24.31
N ALA A 83 12.26 13.79 -25.47
CA ALA A 83 11.68 12.78 -26.36
C ALA A 83 12.65 11.63 -26.68
N ASP A 84 13.93 11.95 -26.92
CA ASP A 84 14.98 10.97 -27.22
C ASP A 84 15.19 9.92 -26.13
N TYR A 85 14.94 10.27 -24.86
CA TYR A 85 15.15 9.38 -23.71
C TYR A 85 13.87 8.74 -23.20
N VAL A 86 12.70 9.08 -23.76
CA VAL A 86 11.41 8.59 -23.25
C VAL A 86 11.38 7.07 -23.22
N LYS A 87 11.90 6.40 -24.25
CA LYS A 87 11.97 4.93 -24.31
C LYS A 87 12.81 4.36 -23.16
N ASP A 88 14.00 4.92 -22.93
CA ASP A 88 14.91 4.49 -21.86
C ASP A 88 14.34 4.79 -20.46
N ILE A 89 13.72 5.94 -20.29
CA ILE A 89 13.06 6.34 -19.05
C ILE A 89 11.97 5.33 -18.70
N TYR A 90 11.03 5.04 -19.63
CA TYR A 90 9.95 4.10 -19.33
C TYR A 90 10.43 2.66 -19.20
N LYS A 91 11.50 2.26 -19.90
CA LYS A 91 12.18 0.97 -19.65
C LYS A 91 12.69 0.89 -18.20
N TYR A 92 13.41 1.90 -17.74
CA TYR A 92 13.90 1.99 -16.36
C TYR A 92 12.76 2.01 -15.33
N LEU A 93 11.71 2.80 -15.57
CA LEU A 93 10.56 2.87 -14.67
C LEU A 93 9.89 1.49 -14.55
N ASN A 94 9.71 0.76 -15.64
CA ASN A 94 9.15 -0.60 -15.60
C ASN A 94 10.03 -1.58 -14.79
N GLU A 95 11.36 -1.51 -14.93
CA GLU A 95 12.29 -2.32 -14.13
C GLU A 95 12.19 -1.99 -12.64
N MET A 96 12.10 -0.70 -12.29
CA MET A 96 11.95 -0.26 -10.91
C MET A 96 10.59 -0.65 -10.32
N GLU A 97 9.51 -0.61 -11.09
CA GLU A 97 8.19 -1.05 -10.64
C GLU A 97 8.23 -2.52 -10.17
N LYS A 98 8.86 -3.38 -10.97
CA LYS A 98 9.05 -4.81 -10.65
C LYS A 98 9.88 -4.98 -9.37
N LYS A 99 10.99 -4.23 -9.26
CA LYS A 99 11.90 -4.29 -8.10
C LYS A 99 11.22 -3.90 -6.79
N PHE A 100 10.39 -2.87 -6.80
CA PHE A 100 9.76 -2.33 -5.58
C PHE A 100 8.32 -2.81 -5.38
N ARG A 101 7.96 -3.96 -5.94
CA ARG A 101 6.59 -4.49 -5.89
C ARG A 101 6.12 -4.73 -4.45
N ILE A 102 4.90 -4.30 -4.14
CA ILE A 102 4.21 -4.67 -2.90
C ILE A 102 3.55 -6.03 -3.14
N ARG A 103 3.81 -6.98 -2.23
CA ARG A 103 3.26 -8.34 -2.29
C ARG A 103 1.74 -8.30 -2.18
N PRO A 104 1.02 -9.12 -2.94
CA PRO A 104 -0.41 -9.31 -2.69
C PRO A 104 -0.60 -9.80 -1.24
N ASN A 105 -1.70 -9.40 -0.61
CA ASN A 105 -2.04 -9.81 0.76
C ASN A 105 -0.93 -9.57 1.80
N PHE A 106 -0.08 -8.54 1.64
CA PHE A 106 1.02 -8.25 2.59
C PHE A 106 0.57 -7.95 4.04
N LEU A 107 -0.73 -7.73 4.25
CA LEU A 107 -1.36 -7.54 5.56
C LEU A 107 -1.98 -8.83 6.13
N GLU A 108 -1.88 -9.95 5.41
CA GLU A 108 -2.32 -11.24 5.92
C GLU A 108 -1.49 -11.62 7.16
N ALA A 109 -2.17 -12.13 8.18
CA ALA A 109 -1.60 -12.40 9.50
C ALA A 109 -0.96 -11.20 10.23
N LYS A 110 -1.24 -9.95 9.81
CA LYS A 110 -0.81 -8.72 10.50
C LYS A 110 -1.89 -8.16 11.43
N ILE A 111 -1.48 -7.48 12.51
CA ILE A 111 -2.39 -6.71 13.38
C ILE A 111 -3.14 -5.62 12.58
N VAL A 112 -2.46 -4.96 11.64
CA VAL A 112 -3.05 -3.93 10.79
C VAL A 112 -3.85 -4.60 9.67
N THR A 113 -5.16 -4.37 9.66
CA THR A 113 -6.06 -4.91 8.63
C THR A 113 -6.16 -3.98 7.42
N ALA A 114 -6.58 -4.51 6.27
CA ALA A 114 -6.88 -3.72 5.07
C ALA A 114 -7.89 -2.59 5.34
N LYS A 115 -8.91 -2.85 6.18
CA LYS A 115 -9.89 -1.82 6.58
C LYS A 115 -9.23 -0.67 7.36
N MET A 116 -8.32 -0.99 8.29
CA MET A 116 -7.60 0.03 9.05
C MET A 116 -6.69 0.87 8.14
N ARG A 117 -6.02 0.23 7.17
CA ARG A 117 -5.25 0.92 6.14
C ARG A 117 -6.14 1.86 5.32
N SER A 118 -7.30 1.41 4.83
CA SER A 118 -8.19 2.25 4.04
C SER A 118 -8.68 3.47 4.81
N VAL A 119 -9.01 3.30 6.10
CA VAL A 119 -9.39 4.39 7.00
C VAL A 119 -8.24 5.38 7.21
N LEU A 120 -7.01 4.89 7.39
CA LEU A 120 -5.83 5.75 7.47
C LEU A 120 -5.62 6.56 6.19
N VAL A 121 -5.67 5.90 5.03
CA VAL A 121 -5.45 6.54 3.73
C VAL A 121 -6.52 7.59 3.43
N ASP A 122 -7.79 7.31 3.72
CA ASP A 122 -8.88 8.28 3.60
C ASP A 122 -8.62 9.54 4.43
N TRP A 123 -8.20 9.36 5.69
CA TRP A 123 -7.82 10.48 6.54
C TRP A 123 -6.60 11.24 6.00
N LEU A 124 -5.57 10.54 5.52
CA LEU A 124 -4.38 11.17 4.92
C LEU A 124 -4.70 11.98 3.66
N ILE A 125 -5.69 11.56 2.86
CA ILE A 125 -6.18 12.35 1.72
C ILE A 125 -6.71 13.70 2.21
N GLN A 126 -7.44 13.72 3.32
CA GLN A 126 -7.95 14.98 3.90
C GLN A 126 -6.81 15.88 4.40
N VAL A 127 -5.77 15.31 5.02
CA VAL A 127 -4.58 16.03 5.46
C VAL A 127 -3.81 16.59 4.27
N HIS A 128 -3.58 15.77 3.24
CA HIS A 128 -2.93 16.12 1.98
C HIS A 128 -3.63 17.31 1.30
N LEU A 129 -4.95 17.25 1.17
CA LEU A 129 -5.76 18.34 0.59
C LEU A 129 -5.66 19.63 1.40
N LYS A 130 -5.59 19.53 2.72
CA LYS A 130 -5.48 20.69 3.61
C LYS A 130 -4.12 21.39 3.51
N PHE A 131 -3.06 20.63 3.26
CA PHE A 131 -1.72 21.17 3.01
C PHE A 131 -1.49 21.58 1.54
N HIS A 132 -2.45 21.30 0.65
CA HIS A 132 -2.34 21.58 -0.79
C HIS A 132 -1.10 20.96 -1.44
N LEU A 133 -0.78 19.73 -1.04
CA LEU A 133 0.37 18.98 -1.54
C LEU A 133 0.13 18.45 -2.96
N LEU A 134 1.20 18.16 -3.68
CA LEU A 134 1.19 17.54 -5.00
C LEU A 134 0.55 16.14 -4.96
N GLN A 135 -0.01 15.70 -6.09
CA GLN A 135 -0.61 14.38 -6.21
C GLN A 135 0.47 13.28 -6.09
N GLU A 136 1.66 13.56 -6.61
CA GLU A 136 2.87 12.76 -6.48
C GLU A 136 3.19 12.45 -5.02
N THR A 137 3.13 13.46 -4.15
CA THR A 137 3.35 13.33 -2.70
C THR A 137 2.39 12.35 -2.04
N LEU A 138 1.11 12.35 -2.43
CA LEU A 138 0.12 11.40 -1.91
C LEU A 138 0.43 9.96 -2.36
N TYR A 139 0.75 9.76 -3.64
CA TYR A 139 1.08 8.42 -4.14
C TYR A 139 2.35 7.87 -3.48
N LEU A 140 3.37 8.70 -3.32
CA LEU A 140 4.59 8.34 -2.61
C LEU A 140 4.30 8.03 -1.13
N CYS A 141 3.46 8.82 -0.46
CA CYS A 141 3.03 8.55 0.91
C CYS A 141 2.38 7.17 1.07
N VAL A 142 1.42 6.82 0.20
CA VAL A 142 0.74 5.52 0.25
C VAL A 142 1.72 4.38 0.00
N GLN A 143 2.63 4.55 -0.96
CA GLN A 143 3.68 3.58 -1.21
C GLN A 143 4.58 3.37 0.01
N ILE A 144 5.03 4.44 0.67
CA ILE A 144 5.87 4.35 1.87
C ILE A 144 5.15 3.57 2.97
N ILE A 145 3.86 3.84 3.18
CA ILE A 145 3.04 3.13 4.17
C ILE A 145 3.00 1.64 3.85
N ASP A 146 2.72 1.27 2.61
CA ASP A 146 2.58 -0.13 2.20
C ASP A 146 3.91 -0.88 2.29
N ALA A 147 4.99 -0.26 1.83
CA ALA A 147 6.34 -0.82 1.91
C ALA A 147 6.76 -1.03 3.37
N TYR A 148 6.51 -0.03 4.24
CA TYR A 148 6.81 -0.12 5.66
C TYR A 148 6.02 -1.24 6.34
N LEU A 149 4.72 -1.32 6.10
CA LEU A 149 3.85 -2.35 6.68
C LEU A 149 4.20 -3.76 6.18
N GLN A 150 4.67 -3.89 4.94
CA GLN A 150 5.14 -5.16 4.38
C GLN A 150 6.42 -5.66 5.04
N VAL A 151 7.39 -4.77 5.28
CA VAL A 151 8.75 -5.14 5.73
C VAL A 151 8.88 -5.13 7.26
N SER A 152 8.05 -4.34 7.96
CA SER A 152 8.00 -4.14 9.42
C SER A 152 8.78 -5.21 10.22
N PRO A 153 10.06 -4.93 10.56
CA PRO A 153 10.99 -5.97 11.00
C PRO A 153 10.65 -6.51 12.39
N GLY A 154 10.39 -7.83 12.46
CA GLY A 154 10.31 -8.61 13.70
C GLY A 154 9.06 -8.41 14.57
N HIS A 155 8.22 -7.41 14.30
CA HIS A 155 7.05 -7.07 15.14
C HIS A 155 6.00 -6.38 14.27
N ASP A 156 4.74 -6.77 14.43
CA ASP A 156 3.64 -6.10 13.75
C ASP A 156 3.43 -4.69 14.30
N VAL A 157 3.17 -3.73 13.40
CA VAL A 157 2.86 -2.35 13.79
C VAL A 157 1.60 -2.35 14.67
N PRO A 158 1.67 -1.86 15.92
CA PRO A 158 0.50 -1.76 16.77
C PRO A 158 -0.53 -0.82 16.15
N LYS A 159 -1.82 -1.14 16.31
CA LYS A 159 -2.93 -0.29 15.87
C LYS A 159 -2.75 1.18 16.26
N MET A 160 -2.26 1.44 17.47
CA MET A 160 -2.07 2.80 18.01
C MET A 160 -0.93 3.58 17.36
N GLN A 161 -0.02 2.92 16.65
CA GLN A 161 1.09 3.55 15.95
C GLN A 161 0.81 3.74 14.45
N LEU A 162 -0.28 3.17 13.93
CA LEU A 162 -0.59 3.24 12.50
C LEU A 162 -0.82 4.68 12.01
N GLN A 163 -1.44 5.55 12.81
CA GLN A 163 -1.55 6.98 12.47
C GLN A 163 -0.18 7.68 12.49
N LEU A 164 0.69 7.35 13.45
CA LEU A 164 2.08 7.86 13.49
C LEU A 164 2.86 7.46 12.22
N VAL A 165 2.74 6.20 11.78
CA VAL A 165 3.33 5.75 10.51
C VAL A 165 2.80 6.60 9.35
N GLY A 166 1.49 6.78 9.26
CA GLY A 166 0.85 7.54 8.18
C GLY A 166 1.31 8.99 8.09
N VAL A 167 1.29 9.74 9.20
CA VAL A 167 1.73 11.15 9.17
C VAL A 167 3.21 11.29 8.91
N THR A 168 4.01 10.35 9.39
CA THR A 168 5.45 10.35 9.16
C THR A 168 5.78 10.02 7.71
N ALA A 169 5.04 9.08 7.10
CA ALA A 169 5.14 8.77 5.68
C ALA A 169 4.77 9.98 4.81
N LEU A 170 3.71 10.72 5.17
CA LEU A 170 3.33 11.94 4.46
C LEU A 170 4.39 13.03 4.62
N PHE A 171 4.97 13.19 5.82
CA PHE A 171 6.07 14.12 6.06
C PHE A 171 7.31 13.78 5.23
N LEU A 172 7.69 12.51 5.17
CA LEU A 172 8.78 12.01 4.34
C LEU A 172 8.54 12.26 2.85
N ALA A 173 7.34 11.91 2.36
CA ALA A 173 6.95 12.15 0.98
C ALA A 173 6.98 13.65 0.64
N SER A 174 6.50 14.49 1.56
CA SER A 174 6.52 15.95 1.38
C SER A 174 7.94 16.48 1.25
N LYS A 175 8.88 15.99 2.07
CA LYS A 175 10.31 16.36 1.94
C LYS A 175 10.96 15.90 0.64
N TYR A 176 10.39 14.89 -0.01
CA TYR A 176 10.93 14.32 -1.23
C TYR A 176 10.39 15.02 -2.48
N GLU A 177 9.09 15.35 -2.52
CA GLU A 177 8.41 15.86 -3.71
C GLU A 177 8.16 17.38 -3.67
N GLU A 178 8.01 17.99 -2.49
CA GLU A 178 7.59 19.39 -2.39
C GLU A 178 8.77 20.36 -2.41
N MET A 179 8.60 21.47 -3.13
CA MET A 179 9.53 22.59 -3.05
C MET A 179 9.50 23.26 -1.67
N TYR A 180 8.32 23.33 -1.06
CA TYR A 180 8.09 23.93 0.26
C TYR A 180 7.34 22.95 1.16
N VAL A 181 8.08 22.33 2.07
CA VAL A 181 7.56 21.30 2.96
C VAL A 181 6.86 21.95 4.17
N PRO A 182 5.67 21.46 4.59
CA PRO A 182 5.09 21.87 5.87
C PRO A 182 6.03 21.52 7.04
N ALA A 183 6.00 22.33 8.09
CA ALA A 183 6.87 22.13 9.23
C ALA A 183 6.44 20.89 10.03
N ILE A 184 7.35 20.26 10.76
CA ILE A 184 7.01 19.08 11.58
C ILE A 184 5.92 19.39 12.63
N GLU A 185 5.87 20.64 13.08
CA GLU A 185 4.83 21.23 13.93
C GLU A 185 3.43 21.08 13.33
N ASP A 186 3.30 21.26 12.01
CA ASP A 186 2.02 21.17 11.32
C ASP A 186 1.50 19.72 11.32
N PHE A 187 2.40 18.75 11.15
CA PHE A 187 2.05 17.33 11.25
C PHE A 187 1.66 16.93 12.68
N VAL A 188 2.35 17.45 13.70
CA VAL A 188 1.94 17.28 15.10
C VAL A 188 0.53 17.83 15.31
N TYR A 189 0.28 19.04 14.83
CA TYR A 189 -1.03 19.70 14.95
C TYR A 189 -2.14 18.90 14.24
N MET A 190 -1.88 18.34 13.06
CA MET A 190 -2.87 17.54 12.33
C MET A 190 -3.28 16.25 13.04
N THR A 191 -2.46 15.76 13.97
CA THR A 191 -2.79 14.60 14.83
C THR A 191 -3.46 15.00 16.15
N ASP A 192 -3.97 16.24 16.25
CA ASP A 192 -4.48 16.82 17.50
C ASP A 192 -3.46 16.73 18.65
N ASN A 193 -2.16 16.84 18.32
CA ASN A 193 -1.03 16.66 19.25
C ASN A 193 -0.97 15.28 19.93
N THR A 194 -1.56 14.25 19.31
CA THR A 194 -1.46 12.85 19.80
C THR A 194 -0.01 12.39 19.81
N TYR A 195 0.82 12.88 18.89
CA TYR A 195 2.24 12.55 18.80
C TYR A 195 3.13 13.79 18.90
N THR A 196 4.31 13.60 19.47
CA THR A 196 5.35 14.62 19.59
C THR A 196 6.27 14.65 18.36
N LYS A 197 6.97 15.77 18.16
CA LYS A 197 8.02 15.89 17.13
C LYS A 197 9.09 14.80 17.25
N SER A 198 9.39 14.38 18.48
CA SER A 198 10.40 13.34 18.71
C SER A 198 9.94 11.98 18.21
N GLU A 199 8.66 11.64 18.42
CA GLU A 199 8.08 10.39 17.94
C GLU A 199 8.01 10.35 16.41
N ILE A 200 7.63 11.47 15.77
CA ILE A 200 7.66 11.57 14.31
C ILE A 200 9.09 11.38 13.77
N ARG A 201 10.10 12.00 14.39
CA ARG A 201 11.51 11.81 14.00
C ARG A 201 12.00 10.37 14.20
N GLN A 202 11.59 9.70 15.29
CA GLN A 202 11.96 8.30 15.53
C GLN A 202 11.30 7.37 14.52
N MET A 203 10.02 7.59 14.23
CA MET A 203 9.31 6.85 13.20
C MET A 203 9.92 7.09 11.83
N GLU A 204 10.37 8.32 11.55
CA GLU A 204 11.01 8.67 10.28
C GLU A 204 12.28 7.85 10.08
N ILE A 205 13.13 7.79 11.11
CA ILE A 205 14.35 6.97 11.08
C ILE A 205 14.00 5.48 10.90
N SER A 206 12.94 4.99 11.55
CA SER A 206 12.49 3.60 11.40
C SER A 206 12.08 3.29 9.96
N ILE A 207 11.24 4.15 9.37
CA ILE A 207 10.76 4.04 8.00
C ILE A 207 11.95 4.06 7.03
N LEU A 208 12.85 5.04 7.17
CA LEU A 208 14.03 5.20 6.33
C LEU A 208 14.92 3.95 6.33
N LYS A 209 15.19 3.39 7.52
CA LYS A 209 16.00 2.17 7.67
C LYS A 209 15.31 0.94 7.09
N SER A 210 14.00 0.81 7.26
CA SER A 210 13.27 -0.36 6.76
C SER A 210 13.22 -0.46 5.24
N MET A 211 13.40 0.66 4.54
CA MET A 211 13.37 0.75 3.08
C MET A 211 14.77 0.97 2.49
N ASP A 212 15.84 0.84 3.29
CA ASP A 212 17.22 1.11 2.88
C ASP A 212 17.39 2.46 2.14
N PHE A 213 16.63 3.47 2.57
CA PHE A 213 16.60 4.81 1.96
C PHE A 213 16.18 4.83 0.47
N MET A 214 15.53 3.77 -0.02
CA MET A 214 15.10 3.65 -1.41
C MET A 214 13.67 4.19 -1.62
N PHE A 215 13.57 5.42 -2.11
CA PHE A 215 12.28 6.07 -2.45
C PHE A 215 12.02 6.21 -3.95
N GLY A 216 13.00 5.86 -4.80
CA GLY A 216 12.93 6.04 -6.26
C GLY A 216 12.01 5.06 -7.00
N LYS A 217 10.90 4.64 -6.39
CA LYS A 217 9.91 3.81 -7.06
C LYS A 217 9.09 4.68 -8.03
N PRO A 218 8.81 4.20 -9.25
CA PRO A 218 7.92 4.90 -10.17
C PRO A 218 6.52 5.07 -9.56
N LEU A 219 6.01 6.30 -9.58
CA LEU A 219 4.64 6.61 -9.22
C LEU A 219 3.67 6.23 -10.35
N PRO A 220 2.42 5.82 -10.02
CA PRO A 220 1.40 5.49 -11.03
C PRO A 220 1.15 6.62 -12.04
N LEU A 221 1.39 7.86 -11.62
CA LEU A 221 1.16 9.04 -12.43
C LEU A 221 2.08 9.13 -13.66
N HIS A 222 3.31 8.61 -13.58
CA HIS A 222 4.21 8.56 -14.75
C HIS A 222 3.63 7.68 -15.86
N PHE A 223 3.09 6.52 -15.50
CA PHE A 223 2.47 5.60 -16.44
C PHE A 223 1.15 6.16 -16.97
N LEU A 224 0.32 6.75 -16.10
CA LEU A 224 -0.94 7.37 -16.51
C LEU A 224 -0.72 8.48 -17.56
N ARG A 225 0.27 9.34 -17.34
CA ARG A 225 0.65 10.39 -18.30
C ARG A 225 1.07 9.79 -19.66
N ARG A 226 1.86 8.71 -19.65
CA ARG A 226 2.27 8.00 -20.88
C ARG A 226 1.10 7.42 -21.63
N PHE A 227 0.24 6.69 -20.93
CA PHE A 227 -0.91 6.02 -21.53
C PHE A 227 -1.94 7.02 -22.04
N SER A 228 -2.12 8.16 -21.34
CA SER A 228 -2.99 9.23 -21.82
C SER A 228 -2.46 9.84 -23.11
N LYS A 229 -1.14 10.01 -23.25
CA LYS A 229 -0.53 10.50 -24.49
C LYS A 229 -0.73 9.50 -25.64
N ALA A 230 -0.49 8.22 -25.37
CA ALA A 230 -0.69 7.15 -26.34
C ALA A 230 -2.14 7.04 -26.82
N GLY A 231 -3.12 7.28 -25.93
CA GLY A 231 -4.54 7.25 -26.29
C GLY A 231 -5.04 8.48 -27.06
N GLN A 232 -4.22 9.53 -27.20
CA GLN A 232 -4.53 10.73 -27.99
C GLN A 232 -3.90 10.70 -29.40
N ALA A 233 -3.00 9.75 -29.65
CA ALA A 233 -2.40 9.49 -30.96
C ALA A 233 -3.32 8.61 -31.81
#